data_AF-A0A8B6D594-F1
#
_entry.id   AF-A0A8B6D594-F1
#
_cell.length_a   1.000
_cell.length_b   1.000
_cell.length_c   1.000
_cell.angle_alpha   90.00
_cell.angle_beta   90.00
_cell.angle_gamma   90.00
#
_symmetry.space_group_name_H-M   'P 1'
#
loop_
_entity.id
_entity.type
_entity.pdbx_description
1 polymer ?
#
loop_
_entity_poly.entity_id
_entity_poly.type
_entity_poly.pdbx_seq_one_letter_code
_entity_poly.pdbx_strand_id
1 'polypeptide(L)'
;MFQKLDIYKKEPGQKGLVLIVNFMFRGDKRRKGSNTDVENLTKFFSKLQYQIECRYDMTKKELQDYFQEIESEYLTEKSEDYHSFICVIMSHGNEKGLITKDKIITVDEIKKRFTGFTDKPKLFLIQACRGNALQEMADGSDSPNSMQDEILERRSCVQSRNPESEEQLYTDSEDRPKLPKDADIIVAYATTSDSTLNTDTVIQSVDIDKDHIKVEDSKGQRLCDALILTMPVPQILALKGNIQQLINSKSDVKKNLEDVSYSSRFALGLFYKPGTQLNYSWSGKYITDNPCIRFVAIDNKKRGLDSSDIGPSIVVHTSVPFSLKNLETEKEDMRDIIMSHLKQVLPDLPEPVEVKSHKWRYSQVHKGYEGSPGCIVLNEKPLIILAGDGFTHSNLDGCISSALSVQQTVKELCKL
;
A
#
# COMPACT_ATOMS: atom_id res chain seq x y z
N MET A 1 -28.96 -0.17 -6.16
CA MET A 1 -28.86 1.08 -6.91
C MET A 1 -27.78 1.90 -6.23
N PHE A 2 -26.53 1.80 -6.70
CA PHE A 2 -25.43 2.58 -6.10
C PHE A 2 -25.72 4.06 -6.36
N GLN A 3 -25.80 4.87 -5.30
CA GLN A 3 -25.83 6.32 -5.43
C GLN A 3 -24.67 6.73 -6.33
N LYS A 4 -24.97 7.59 -7.30
CA LYS A 4 -23.98 8.20 -8.18
C LYS A 4 -23.02 8.97 -7.26
N LEU A 5 -21.84 8.42 -7.00
CA LEU A 5 -20.79 9.13 -6.26
C LEU A 5 -20.55 10.44 -7.02
N ASP A 6 -20.64 11.58 -6.34
CA ASP A 6 -20.30 12.87 -6.92
C ASP A 6 -18.83 12.84 -7.32
N ILE A 7 -18.58 12.72 -8.62
CA ILE A 7 -17.23 12.69 -9.18
C ILE A 7 -16.70 14.12 -9.12
N TYR A 8 -15.60 14.33 -8.40
CA TYR A 8 -14.88 15.60 -8.40
C TYR A 8 -14.44 15.95 -9.83
N LYS A 9 -14.93 17.07 -10.36
CA LYS A 9 -14.66 17.51 -11.73
C LYS A 9 -13.38 18.35 -11.77
N LYS A 10 -12.50 18.00 -12.69
CA LYS A 10 -11.34 18.81 -13.09
C LYS A 10 -11.75 19.69 -14.26
N GLU A 11 -11.62 21.00 -14.12
CA GLU A 11 -11.87 21.93 -15.21
C GLU A 11 -10.69 21.96 -16.20
N PRO A 12 -10.94 22.20 -17.50
CA PRO A 12 -9.88 22.30 -18.51
C PRO A 12 -8.86 23.40 -18.15
N GLY A 13 -7.57 23.09 -18.26
CA GLY A 13 -6.48 24.04 -17.98
C GLY A 13 -5.95 24.01 -16.54
N GLN A 14 -6.69 23.42 -15.59
CA GLN A 14 -6.22 23.29 -14.22
C GLN A 14 -5.09 22.24 -14.10
N LYS A 15 -4.10 22.54 -13.27
CA LYS A 15 -2.99 21.66 -12.91
C LYS A 15 -3.19 21.06 -11.51
N GLY A 16 -2.48 19.99 -11.21
CA GLY A 16 -2.29 19.55 -9.83
C GLY A 16 -0.95 20.05 -9.30
N LEU A 17 -0.82 20.21 -7.98
CA LEU A 17 0.47 20.44 -7.34
C LEU A 17 0.87 19.21 -6.55
N VAL A 18 2.10 18.72 -6.74
CA VAL A 18 2.70 17.70 -5.90
C VAL A 18 3.99 18.21 -5.26
N LEU A 19 4.03 18.16 -3.94
CA LEU A 19 5.21 18.43 -3.15
C LEU A 19 5.82 17.10 -2.70
N ILE A 20 7.07 16.84 -3.06
CA ILE A 20 7.84 15.66 -2.65
C ILE A 20 8.93 16.10 -1.67
N VAL A 21 8.78 15.73 -0.41
CA VAL A 21 9.75 16.02 0.66
C VAL A 21 10.51 14.74 1.01
N ASN A 22 11.80 14.70 0.69
CA ASN A 22 12.65 13.53 0.88
C ASN A 22 13.73 13.77 1.93
N PHE A 23 13.66 13.06 3.05
CA PHE A 23 14.69 13.08 4.07
C PHE A 23 15.63 11.89 3.85
N MET A 24 16.84 12.18 3.38
CA MET A 24 17.84 11.17 3.00
C MET A 24 18.62 10.65 4.21
N PHE A 25 18.91 11.52 5.17
CA PHE A 25 19.80 11.29 6.32
C PHE A 25 21.21 10.82 5.92
N ARG A 26 22.19 10.94 6.84
CA ARG A 26 23.60 10.54 6.62
C ARG A 26 24.00 9.39 7.56
N GLY A 27 25.10 8.71 7.24
CA GLY A 27 25.64 7.60 8.04
C GLY A 27 24.71 6.38 8.08
N ASP A 28 24.63 5.72 9.23
CA ASP A 28 23.81 4.51 9.43
C ASP A 28 22.31 4.75 9.30
N LYS A 29 21.88 6.02 9.35
CA LYS A 29 20.49 6.42 9.15
C LYS A 29 20.14 6.66 7.68
N ARG A 30 21.06 6.45 6.72
CA ARG A 30 20.82 6.73 5.30
C ARG A 30 19.73 5.82 4.70
N ARG A 31 18.72 6.42 4.06
CA ARG A 31 17.65 5.69 3.36
C ARG A 31 18.07 5.30 1.93
N LYS A 32 18.70 4.13 1.77
CA LYS A 32 19.08 3.58 0.45
C LYS A 32 17.81 3.39 -0.41
N GLY A 33 17.85 3.84 -1.66
CA GLY A 33 16.73 3.75 -2.60
C GLY A 33 15.77 4.96 -2.63
N SER A 34 15.78 5.82 -1.61
CA SER A 34 14.84 6.95 -1.52
C SER A 34 14.95 7.95 -2.69
N ASN A 35 16.14 8.12 -3.27
CA ASN A 35 16.31 8.97 -4.46
C ASN A 35 15.68 8.34 -5.72
N THR A 36 15.74 7.02 -5.85
CA THR A 36 15.04 6.29 -6.90
C THR A 36 13.53 6.45 -6.76
N ASP A 37 13.01 6.49 -5.54
CA ASP A 37 11.60 6.77 -5.27
C ASP A 37 11.22 8.21 -5.69
N VAL A 38 12.03 9.22 -5.35
CA VAL A 38 11.82 10.60 -5.84
C VAL A 38 11.78 10.66 -7.37
N GLU A 39 12.71 10.00 -8.05
CA GLU A 39 12.75 9.96 -9.51
C GLU A 39 11.49 9.31 -10.09
N ASN A 40 11.05 8.19 -9.51
CA ASN A 40 9.86 7.49 -9.96
C ASN A 40 8.58 8.31 -9.74
N LEU A 41 8.47 8.97 -8.58
CA LEU A 41 7.34 9.85 -8.25
C LEU A 41 7.30 11.07 -9.16
N THR A 42 8.44 11.74 -9.37
CA THR A 42 8.58 12.87 -10.30
C THR A 42 8.13 12.44 -11.70
N LYS A 43 8.68 11.33 -12.21
CA LYS A 43 8.30 10.76 -13.51
C LYS A 43 6.81 10.42 -13.58
N PHE A 44 6.20 9.95 -12.49
CA PHE A 44 4.78 9.60 -12.44
C PHE A 44 3.88 10.83 -12.49
N PHE A 45 4.12 11.81 -11.62
CA PHE A 45 3.30 13.01 -11.52
C PHE A 45 3.45 13.95 -12.72
N SER A 46 4.60 13.96 -13.40
CA SER A 46 4.77 14.75 -14.64
C SER A 46 3.78 14.31 -15.71
N LYS A 47 3.49 13.00 -15.81
CA LYS A 47 2.51 12.48 -16.78
C LYS A 47 1.09 12.92 -16.45
N LEU A 48 0.80 13.04 -15.17
CA LEU A 48 -0.49 13.51 -14.68
C LEU A 48 -0.61 15.05 -14.81
N GLN A 49 0.41 15.70 -15.39
CA GLN A 49 0.49 17.14 -15.60
C GLN A 49 0.44 17.90 -14.27
N TYR A 50 0.97 17.31 -13.21
CA TYR A 50 1.18 18.01 -11.95
C TYR A 50 2.44 18.87 -12.06
N GLN A 51 2.37 20.07 -11.48
CA GLN A 51 3.56 20.81 -11.07
C GLN A 51 4.22 20.04 -9.93
N ILE A 52 5.53 19.82 -10.03
CA ILE A 52 6.28 19.02 -9.06
C ILE A 52 7.31 19.90 -8.37
N GLU A 53 7.33 19.82 -7.06
CA GLU A 53 8.33 20.48 -6.23
C GLU A 53 9.01 19.48 -5.34
N CYS A 54 10.33 19.34 -5.50
CA CYS A 54 11.14 18.46 -4.68
C CYS A 54 11.90 19.28 -3.63
N ARG A 55 11.89 18.79 -2.39
CA ARG A 55 12.64 19.34 -1.26
C ARG A 55 13.37 18.22 -0.52
N TYR A 56 14.54 18.53 0.02
CA TYR A 56 15.42 17.55 0.65
C TYR A 56 15.91 18.02 1.99
N ASP A 57 15.94 17.10 2.97
CA ASP A 57 16.56 17.30 4.29
C ASP A 57 16.23 18.67 4.92
N MET A 58 14.96 19.07 4.91
CA MET A 58 14.52 20.34 5.49
C MET A 58 14.57 20.28 7.02
N THR A 59 14.86 21.39 7.69
CA THR A 59 14.57 21.53 9.11
C THR A 59 13.06 21.60 9.34
N LYS A 60 12.62 21.38 10.59
CA LYS A 60 11.19 21.52 10.93
C LYS A 60 10.67 22.92 10.60
N LYS A 61 11.49 23.95 10.87
CA LYS A 61 11.13 25.34 10.58
C LYS A 61 11.01 25.59 9.07
N GLU A 62 12.03 25.20 8.29
CA GLU A 62 11.99 25.35 6.82
C GLU A 62 10.78 24.63 6.22
N LEU A 63 10.44 23.43 6.71
CA LEU A 63 9.27 22.69 6.23
C LEU A 63 7.95 23.42 6.58
N GLN A 64 7.83 23.97 7.78
CA GLN A 64 6.65 24.72 8.21
C GLN A 64 6.49 26.04 7.44
N ASP A 65 7.60 26.77 7.23
CA ASP A 65 7.62 28.01 6.45
C ASP A 65 7.22 27.71 5.00
N TYR A 66 7.71 26.61 4.44
CA TYR A 66 7.37 26.19 3.08
C TYR A 66 5.91 25.75 2.93
N PHE A 67 5.35 25.02 3.89
CA PHE A 67 3.91 24.71 3.83
C PHE A 67 3.05 25.97 3.91
N GLN A 68 3.50 27.00 4.63
CA GLN A 68 2.81 28.28 4.69
C GLN A 68 2.93 29.07 3.38
N GLU A 69 4.08 29.02 2.71
CA GLU A 69 4.26 29.56 1.36
C GLU A 69 3.31 28.86 0.38
N ILE A 70 3.28 27.52 0.39
CA ILE A 70 2.41 26.72 -0.48
C ILE A 70 0.94 27.04 -0.26
N GLU A 71 0.54 27.17 1.00
CA GLU A 71 -0.80 27.58 1.40
C GLU A 71 -1.16 28.97 0.82
N SER A 72 -0.26 29.94 0.95
CA SER A 72 -0.50 31.32 0.50
C SER A 72 -0.44 31.53 -1.02
N GLU A 73 0.36 30.73 -1.73
CA GLU A 73 0.58 30.90 -3.17
C GLU A 73 -0.37 30.04 -3.99
N TYR A 74 -0.60 28.79 -3.58
CA TYR A 74 -1.26 27.78 -4.43
C TYR A 74 -2.65 27.39 -3.92
N LEU A 75 -3.01 27.76 -2.70
CA LEU A 75 -4.24 27.29 -2.07
C LEU A 75 -5.18 28.44 -1.66
N THR A 76 -5.03 29.64 -2.25
CA THR A 76 -5.93 30.79 -2.05
C THR A 76 -7.08 30.85 -3.07
N GLU A 77 -8.06 31.76 -2.92
CA GLU A 77 -9.13 31.98 -3.93
C GLU A 77 -8.59 32.33 -5.33
N LYS A 78 -7.36 32.84 -5.43
CA LYS A 78 -6.66 33.09 -6.71
C LYS A 78 -6.13 31.82 -7.38
N SER A 79 -6.28 30.65 -6.76
CA SER A 79 -5.75 29.36 -7.23
C SER A 79 -6.67 28.63 -8.20
N GLU A 80 -7.50 29.31 -8.98
CA GLU A 80 -8.35 28.68 -10.01
C GLU A 80 -7.55 27.77 -10.95
N ASP A 81 -6.24 28.01 -11.09
CA ASP A 81 -5.29 27.20 -11.84
C ASP A 81 -5.00 25.80 -11.27
N TYR A 82 -5.35 25.51 -10.01
CA TYR A 82 -5.03 24.23 -9.36
C TYR A 82 -6.28 23.45 -8.93
N HIS A 83 -6.39 22.19 -9.36
CA HIS A 83 -7.53 21.32 -9.05
C HIS A 83 -7.30 20.38 -7.86
N SER A 84 -6.05 20.17 -7.41
CA SER A 84 -5.73 19.28 -6.28
C SER A 84 -4.31 19.48 -5.76
N PHE A 85 -4.08 19.10 -4.51
CA PHE A 85 -2.78 19.12 -3.87
C PHE A 85 -2.38 17.72 -3.38
N ILE A 86 -1.14 17.32 -3.62
CA ILE A 86 -0.56 16.08 -3.13
C ILE A 86 0.74 16.41 -2.39
N CYS A 87 0.93 15.87 -1.20
CA CYS A 87 2.16 15.99 -0.43
C CYS A 87 2.70 14.60 -0.13
N VAL A 88 3.85 14.26 -0.72
CA VAL A 88 4.55 13.01 -0.50
C VAL A 88 5.70 13.29 0.45
N ILE A 89 5.69 12.67 1.63
CA ILE A 89 6.75 12.83 2.63
C ILE A 89 7.40 11.49 2.87
N MET A 90 8.71 11.41 2.59
CA MET A 90 9.51 10.21 2.74
C MET A 90 10.57 10.48 3.80
N SER A 91 10.43 9.87 4.97
CA SER A 91 11.34 10.06 6.10
C SER A 91 11.47 8.81 6.97
N HIS A 92 12.35 8.88 7.97
CA HIS A 92 12.19 8.07 9.17
C HIS A 92 11.06 8.66 10.02
N GLY A 93 10.47 7.83 10.86
CA GLY A 93 9.50 8.28 11.84
C GLY A 93 9.54 7.41 13.08
N ASN A 94 8.94 7.92 14.15
CA ASN A 94 8.76 7.24 15.42
C ASN A 94 7.36 7.58 15.98
N GLU A 95 7.09 7.15 17.20
CA GLU A 95 5.79 7.36 17.88
C GLU A 95 5.39 8.84 17.96
N LYS A 96 6.36 9.76 17.92
CA LYS A 96 6.14 11.21 18.01
C LYS A 96 5.93 11.88 16.64
N GLY A 97 6.21 11.20 15.52
CA GLY A 97 6.01 11.74 14.17
C GLY A 97 7.20 11.55 13.23
N LEU A 98 7.26 12.40 12.20
CA LEU A 98 8.27 12.35 11.15
C LEU A 98 9.55 13.03 11.63
N ILE A 99 10.68 12.36 11.45
CA ILE A 99 11.99 12.93 11.77
C ILE A 99 12.34 13.91 10.64
N THR A 100 12.59 15.18 10.95
CA THR A 100 13.15 16.17 10.02
C THR A 100 14.67 16.19 10.15
N LYS A 101 15.36 17.11 9.47
CA LYS A 101 16.82 17.25 9.61
C LYS A 101 17.28 17.50 11.06
N ASP A 102 16.45 18.18 11.86
CA ASP A 102 16.81 18.69 13.18
C ASP A 102 15.84 18.29 14.31
N LYS A 103 14.56 18.04 14.01
CA LYS A 103 13.48 17.86 15.01
C LYS A 103 12.44 16.84 14.54
N ILE A 104 11.36 16.70 15.29
CA ILE A 104 10.20 15.87 14.92
C ILE A 104 9.02 16.78 14.56
N ILE A 105 8.34 16.47 13.45
CA ILE A 105 7.08 17.09 13.06
C ILE A 105 5.96 16.05 13.05
N THR A 106 4.87 16.35 13.74
CA THR A 106 3.68 15.47 13.75
C THR A 106 2.88 15.64 12.47
N VAL A 107 2.12 14.62 12.09
CA VAL A 107 1.22 14.74 10.93
C VAL A 107 0.07 15.69 11.21
N ASP A 108 -0.35 15.85 12.46
CA ASP A 108 -1.37 16.83 12.84
C ASP A 108 -0.86 18.28 12.67
N GLU A 109 0.42 18.55 12.99
CA GLU A 109 1.05 19.84 12.69
C GLU A 109 1.06 20.15 11.19
N ILE A 110 1.26 19.12 10.35
CA ILE A 110 1.22 19.25 8.89
C ILE A 110 -0.22 19.50 8.44
N LYS A 111 -1.17 18.64 8.84
CA LYS A 111 -2.59 18.76 8.47
C LYS A 111 -3.19 20.11 8.85
N LYS A 112 -2.89 20.61 10.06
CA LYS A 112 -3.42 21.88 10.57
C LYS A 112 -3.17 23.04 9.61
N ARG A 113 -2.07 23.00 8.86
CA ARG A 113 -1.70 23.99 7.82
C ARG A 113 -2.57 23.94 6.56
N PHE A 114 -3.38 22.90 6.38
CA PHE A 114 -4.18 22.71 5.16
C PHE A 114 -5.70 22.63 5.46
N THR A 115 -6.12 23.06 6.65
CA THR A 115 -7.53 23.03 7.13
C THR A 115 -8.37 24.26 6.73
N GLY A 116 -7.75 25.28 6.12
CA GLY A 116 -8.41 26.54 5.77
C GLY A 116 -9.28 26.51 4.51
N PHE A 117 -9.28 25.41 3.75
CA PHE A 117 -9.83 25.38 2.39
C PHE A 117 -10.65 24.12 2.13
N THR A 118 -11.96 24.31 2.12
CA THR A 118 -12.98 23.33 1.72
C THR A 118 -13.17 23.40 0.20
N ASP A 119 -13.30 22.25 -0.47
CA ASP A 119 -13.68 22.04 -1.89
C ASP A 119 -12.56 21.64 -2.87
N LYS A 120 -11.30 21.44 -2.43
CA LYS A 120 -10.24 20.86 -3.28
C LYS A 120 -9.57 19.66 -2.61
N PRO A 121 -9.42 18.51 -3.29
CA PRO A 121 -8.85 17.31 -2.70
C PRO A 121 -7.37 17.48 -2.37
N LYS A 122 -7.01 17.04 -1.15
CA LYS A 122 -5.66 17.09 -0.57
C LYS A 122 -5.24 15.68 -0.18
N LEU A 123 -4.17 15.16 -0.78
CA LEU A 123 -3.68 13.81 -0.50
C LEU A 123 -2.28 13.87 0.11
N PHE A 124 -2.11 13.30 1.30
CA PHE A 124 -0.81 13.14 1.95
C PHE A 124 -0.39 11.67 1.88
N LEU A 125 0.75 11.41 1.24
CA LEU A 125 1.36 10.09 1.15
C LEU A 125 2.60 10.07 2.04
N ILE A 126 2.53 9.33 3.14
CA ILE A 126 3.57 9.37 4.17
C ILE A 126 4.27 8.01 4.23
N GLN A 127 5.50 7.99 3.72
CA GLN A 127 6.41 6.85 3.84
C GLN A 127 7.36 7.11 5.01
N ALA A 128 6.92 6.71 6.20
CA ALA A 128 7.74 6.69 7.40
C ALA A 128 7.22 5.61 8.36
N CYS A 129 8.13 5.01 9.12
CA CYS A 129 7.76 4.21 10.28
C CYS A 129 7.04 5.10 11.31
N ARG A 130 6.26 4.49 12.18
CA ARG A 130 5.55 5.23 13.23
C ARG A 130 5.77 4.69 14.66
N GLY A 131 6.54 3.61 14.82
CA GLY A 131 6.80 2.93 16.12
C GLY A 131 8.27 2.94 16.56
N ASN A 132 8.56 2.32 17.72
CA ASN A 132 9.85 2.41 18.41
C ASN A 132 11.01 1.63 17.75
N ALA A 133 12.16 2.31 17.63
CA ALA A 133 13.47 1.69 17.52
C ALA A 133 14.01 1.41 18.94
N LEU A 134 13.70 0.24 19.49
CA LEU A 134 14.44 -0.39 20.59
C LEU A 134 15.13 -1.61 19.97
N GLN A 135 16.45 -1.85 19.96
CA GLN A 135 17.63 -1.18 20.48
C GLN A 135 18.83 -1.93 19.85
N GLU A 136 19.66 -1.28 19.03
CA GLU A 136 21.02 -1.78 18.75
C GLU A 136 21.96 -1.06 19.71
N MET A 137 22.27 -1.68 20.86
CA MET A 137 23.54 -1.53 21.60
C MET A 137 23.65 -2.71 22.57
N ALA A 138 24.36 -3.76 22.15
CA ALA A 138 24.95 -4.73 23.07
C ALA A 138 26.44 -4.40 23.15
N ASP A 139 26.85 -3.79 24.26
CA ASP A 139 28.13 -4.09 24.91
C ASP A 139 28.05 -3.60 26.37
N GLY A 140 28.43 -4.49 27.28
CA GLY A 140 28.11 -4.39 28.69
C GLY A 140 29.08 -3.55 29.52
N SER A 141 28.58 -3.04 30.66
CA SER A 141 29.21 -3.13 31.98
C SER A 141 28.36 -2.40 33.05
N ASP A 142 28.01 -3.13 34.09
CA ASP A 142 27.77 -2.77 35.51
C ASP A 142 27.00 -1.50 35.94
N SER A 143 25.79 -1.77 36.48
CA SER A 143 25.29 -1.41 37.84
C SER A 143 25.00 0.06 38.26
N PRO A 144 24.09 0.26 39.27
CA PRO A 144 23.01 1.23 39.17
C PRO A 144 23.11 2.40 40.16
N ASN A 145 22.69 3.60 39.75
CA ASN A 145 21.75 4.45 40.50
C ASN A 145 21.45 5.78 39.78
N SER A 146 20.17 6.15 39.76
CA SER A 146 19.63 7.39 40.34
C SER A 146 18.58 8.12 39.47
N MET A 147 17.45 8.35 40.13
CA MET A 147 16.43 9.42 39.94
C MET A 147 15.45 9.19 38.78
N GLN A 148 14.23 8.67 38.99
CA GLN A 148 13.11 9.29 39.73
C GLN A 148 12.98 10.79 39.42
N ASP A 149 12.26 11.11 38.35
CA ASP A 149 11.17 12.08 38.29
C ASP A 149 10.56 12.07 36.87
N GLU A 150 9.28 12.45 36.72
CA GLU A 150 8.46 12.48 35.49
C GLU A 150 7.52 11.28 35.17
N ILE A 151 6.74 10.79 36.14
CA ILE A 151 5.52 9.98 35.86
C ILE A 151 4.21 10.67 36.32
N LEU A 152 4.25 11.93 36.77
CA LEU A 152 3.08 12.57 37.38
C LEU A 152 2.50 13.76 36.58
N GLU A 153 2.12 13.59 35.30
CA GLU A 153 1.31 14.61 34.58
C GLU A 153 0.34 14.07 33.50
N ARG A 154 -0.25 12.87 33.66
CA ARG A 154 -1.29 12.39 32.72
C ARG A 154 -2.60 11.92 33.35
N ARG A 155 -2.98 12.49 34.50
CA ARG A 155 -4.31 12.24 35.10
C ARG A 155 -4.99 13.52 35.58
N SER A 156 -5.29 14.41 34.64
CA SER A 156 -6.40 15.37 34.61
C SER A 156 -6.39 15.91 33.17
N CYS A 157 -7.47 15.91 32.39
CA CYS A 157 -8.73 16.57 32.64
C CYS A 157 -9.85 15.85 31.86
N VAL A 158 -10.74 15.17 32.57
CA VAL A 158 -12.15 15.05 32.17
C VAL A 158 -12.89 15.94 33.16
N GLN A 159 -13.49 17.03 32.70
CA GLN A 159 -14.70 17.59 33.31
C GLN A 159 -15.31 18.74 32.47
N SER A 160 -16.55 18.48 32.03
CA SER A 160 -17.72 19.36 31.97
C SER A 160 -17.58 20.82 31.52
N ARG A 161 -18.33 21.19 30.48
CA ARG A 161 -19.01 22.51 30.42
C ARG A 161 -20.45 22.38 29.93
N ASN A 162 -21.31 23.09 30.65
CA ASN A 162 -22.77 23.19 30.50
C ASN A 162 -23.20 23.91 29.22
N PRO A 163 -24.44 23.69 28.76
CA PRO A 163 -25.08 24.42 27.67
C PRO A 163 -25.71 25.71 28.21
N GLU A 164 -25.45 26.85 27.57
CA GLU A 164 -26.24 28.10 27.58
C GLU A 164 -25.31 29.31 27.39
N SER A 165 -25.17 29.75 26.14
CA SER A 165 -25.16 31.16 25.72
C SER A 165 -24.92 31.22 24.21
N GLU A 166 -25.56 32.19 23.56
CA GLU A 166 -25.47 32.56 22.14
C GLU A 166 -26.59 32.03 21.21
N GLU A 167 -27.83 32.36 21.56
CA GLU A 167 -28.75 33.08 20.64
C GLU A 167 -28.15 34.49 20.40
N GLN A 168 -28.07 35.14 19.24
CA GLN A 168 -28.76 35.12 17.94
C GLN A 168 -27.88 35.90 16.93
N LEU A 169 -27.85 35.49 15.66
CA LEU A 169 -28.22 36.36 14.52
C LEU A 169 -28.38 35.50 13.26
N TYR A 170 -29.62 35.28 12.85
CA TYR A 170 -30.00 34.71 11.56
C TYR A 170 -30.01 35.80 10.50
N THR A 171 -29.29 35.60 9.40
CA THR A 171 -29.66 36.14 8.08
C THR A 171 -29.35 35.11 7.00
N ASP A 172 -30.33 34.90 6.11
CA ASP A 172 -30.43 33.93 5.01
C ASP A 172 -29.17 33.76 4.13
N SER A 173 -28.81 32.50 3.82
CA SER A 173 -28.66 31.98 2.44
C SER A 173 -28.11 30.54 2.41
N GLU A 174 -28.87 29.67 1.74
CA GLU A 174 -28.54 28.35 1.16
C GLU A 174 -27.94 27.23 2.04
N ASP A 175 -28.77 26.20 2.22
CA ASP A 175 -28.52 24.93 2.90
C ASP A 175 -27.50 24.05 2.14
N ARG A 176 -26.20 24.29 2.35
CA ARG A 176 -25.11 23.35 2.04
C ARG A 176 -24.65 22.67 3.33
N PRO A 177 -24.54 21.32 3.38
CA PRO A 177 -24.02 20.64 4.56
C PRO A 177 -22.60 21.14 4.87
N LYS A 178 -22.39 21.68 6.07
CA LYS A 178 -21.07 22.11 6.54
C LYS A 178 -20.17 20.89 6.69
N LEU A 179 -19.34 20.62 5.69
CA LEU A 179 -18.31 19.58 5.73
C LEU A 179 -17.30 19.90 6.84
N PRO A 180 -16.80 18.89 7.60
CA PRO A 180 -15.67 19.05 8.50
C PRO A 180 -14.46 19.67 7.79
N LYS A 181 -13.67 20.50 8.50
CA LYS A 181 -12.52 21.24 7.94
C LYS A 181 -11.42 20.35 7.33
N ASP A 182 -11.46 19.05 7.60
CA ASP A 182 -10.52 18.03 7.14
C ASP A 182 -11.15 16.99 6.20
N ALA A 183 -12.41 17.15 5.79
CA ALA A 183 -13.12 16.22 4.92
C ALA A 183 -12.42 15.96 3.57
N ASP A 184 -11.62 16.93 3.10
CA ASP A 184 -10.87 16.86 1.84
C ASP A 184 -9.44 16.30 2.00
N ILE A 185 -9.05 15.83 3.19
CA ILE A 185 -7.69 15.35 3.48
C ILE A 185 -7.66 13.82 3.59
N ILE A 186 -7.01 13.15 2.62
CA ILE A 186 -6.70 11.73 2.70
C ILE A 186 -5.24 11.56 3.13
N VAL A 187 -4.98 10.71 4.13
CA VAL A 187 -3.60 10.35 4.53
C VAL A 187 -3.41 8.85 4.43
N ALA A 188 -2.48 8.41 3.59
CA ALA A 188 -2.09 7.01 3.47
C ALA A 188 -0.70 6.80 4.10
N TYR A 189 -0.62 5.85 5.01
CA TYR A 189 0.65 5.38 5.58
C TYR A 189 0.95 3.96 5.10
N ALA A 190 2.22 3.65 4.89
CA ALA A 190 2.66 2.28 4.64
C ALA A 190 2.51 1.36 5.88
N THR A 191 2.47 1.95 7.08
CA THR A 191 2.31 1.26 8.37
C THR A 191 1.39 2.06 9.30
N THR A 192 0.68 1.40 10.22
CA THR A 192 0.00 2.12 11.32
C THR A 192 1.00 2.60 12.36
N SER A 193 0.55 3.40 13.34
CA SER A 193 1.41 4.00 14.37
C SER A 193 2.30 2.99 15.09
N ASP A 194 1.82 1.77 15.25
CA ASP A 194 2.41 0.81 16.19
C ASP A 194 2.82 -0.50 15.48
N SER A 195 2.99 -0.46 14.15
CA SER A 195 3.32 -1.64 13.35
C SER A 195 4.82 -1.76 13.06
N THR A 196 5.37 -2.96 13.28
CA THR A 196 6.71 -3.35 12.82
C THR A 196 6.60 -4.15 11.53
N LEU A 197 7.29 -3.70 10.47
CA LEU A 197 7.36 -4.42 9.19
C LEU A 197 8.65 -5.25 9.11
N ASN A 198 8.51 -6.56 8.95
CA ASN A 198 9.63 -7.48 8.74
C ASN A 198 9.58 -8.03 7.31
N THR A 199 10.52 -7.59 6.44
CA THR A 199 10.68 -8.12 5.08
C THR A 199 11.68 -9.28 5.04
N ASP A 200 11.72 -9.99 3.92
CA ASP A 200 12.63 -11.13 3.70
C ASP A 200 12.49 -12.18 4.80
N THR A 201 11.22 -12.43 5.18
CA THR A 201 10.81 -13.30 6.27
C THR A 201 9.66 -14.15 5.76
N VAL A 202 9.80 -15.47 5.85
CA VAL A 202 8.76 -16.44 5.47
C VAL A 202 8.39 -17.23 6.71
N ILE A 203 7.13 -17.11 7.15
CA ILE A 203 6.60 -17.91 8.25
C ILE A 203 6.49 -19.36 7.79
N GLN A 204 7.07 -20.28 8.56
CA GLN A 204 7.17 -21.71 8.23
C GLN A 204 6.27 -22.57 9.13
N SER A 205 6.14 -22.22 10.41
CA SER A 205 5.33 -22.94 11.38
C SER A 205 4.50 -21.98 12.23
N VAL A 206 3.33 -22.46 12.65
CA VAL A 206 2.46 -21.81 13.63
C VAL A 206 2.02 -22.84 14.65
N ASP A 207 2.42 -22.62 15.90
CA ASP A 207 2.01 -23.42 17.05
C ASP A 207 1.17 -22.57 18.00
N ILE A 208 0.10 -23.16 18.50
CA ILE A 208 -0.96 -22.50 19.25
C ILE A 208 -1.04 -23.20 20.60
N ASP A 209 -0.81 -22.46 21.68
CA ASP A 209 -1.08 -22.95 23.03
C ASP A 209 -2.34 -22.27 23.60
N LYS A 210 -2.59 -22.44 24.90
CA LYS A 210 -3.82 -21.92 25.53
C LYS A 210 -3.89 -20.39 25.54
N ASP A 211 -2.73 -19.73 25.54
CA ASP A 211 -2.63 -18.30 25.83
C ASP A 211 -1.98 -17.53 24.68
N HIS A 212 -1.11 -18.17 23.89
CA HIS A 212 -0.32 -17.50 22.86
C HIS A 212 -0.25 -18.27 21.55
N ILE A 213 0.06 -17.52 20.50
CA ILE A 213 0.40 -18.05 19.18
C ILE A 213 1.90 -17.85 18.99
N LYS A 214 2.58 -18.92 18.61
CA LYS A 214 4.00 -18.92 18.28
C LYS A 214 4.16 -19.04 16.78
N VAL A 215 4.81 -18.04 16.19
CA VAL A 215 5.14 -18.03 14.76
C VAL A 215 6.65 -18.17 14.58
N GLU A 216 7.06 -19.03 13.66
CA GLU A 216 8.47 -19.31 13.39
C GLU A 216 8.83 -18.99 11.94
N ASP A 217 9.97 -18.35 11.77
CA ASP A 217 10.62 -18.14 10.48
C ASP A 217 12.09 -18.60 10.54
N SER A 218 12.86 -18.36 9.47
CA SER A 218 14.28 -18.72 9.43
C SER A 218 15.19 -17.92 10.39
N LYS A 219 14.69 -16.83 10.96
CA LYS A 219 15.40 -15.90 11.86
C LYS A 219 15.06 -16.18 13.33
N GLY A 220 14.00 -16.94 13.62
CA GLY A 220 13.66 -17.39 14.97
C GLY A 220 12.15 -17.44 15.23
N GLN A 221 11.80 -17.46 16.51
CA GLN A 221 10.42 -17.58 16.99
C GLN A 221 9.93 -16.27 17.61
N ARG A 222 8.64 -15.97 17.42
CA ARG A 222 7.95 -14.82 18.02
C ARG A 222 6.60 -15.25 18.57
N LEU A 223 6.18 -14.61 19.66
CA LEU A 223 4.87 -14.81 20.27
C LEU A 223 3.93 -13.66 19.88
N CYS A 224 2.66 -13.97 19.69
CA CYS A 224 1.60 -12.98 19.48
C CYS A 224 0.27 -13.45 20.10
N ASP A 225 -0.55 -12.49 20.51
CA ASP A 225 -1.88 -12.74 21.10
C ASP A 225 -2.96 -13.01 20.05
N ALA A 226 -2.74 -12.49 18.84
CA ALA A 226 -3.61 -12.66 17.69
C ALA A 226 -2.78 -12.82 16.41
N LEU A 227 -3.31 -13.59 15.45
CA LEU A 227 -2.69 -13.84 14.15
C LEU A 227 -3.71 -13.66 13.03
N ILE A 228 -3.38 -12.82 12.04
CA ILE A 228 -4.17 -12.65 10.81
C ILE A 228 -3.32 -13.14 9.65
N LEU A 229 -3.80 -14.17 8.95
CA LEU A 229 -3.12 -14.77 7.79
C LEU A 229 -3.80 -14.30 6.51
N THR A 230 -3.05 -13.57 5.67
CA THR A 230 -3.53 -12.98 4.42
C THR A 230 -2.86 -13.56 3.16
N MET A 231 -2.01 -14.59 3.33
CA MET A 231 -1.41 -15.27 2.18
C MET A 231 -2.41 -16.20 1.48
N PRO A 232 -2.23 -16.51 0.18
CA PRO A 232 -3.02 -17.49 -0.55
C PRO A 232 -3.31 -18.77 0.25
N VAL A 233 -4.55 -19.25 0.19
CA VAL A 233 -5.03 -20.37 1.01
C VAL A 233 -4.15 -21.63 0.94
N PRO A 234 -3.64 -22.06 -0.23
CA PRO A 234 -2.71 -23.20 -0.29
C PRO A 234 -1.43 -23.00 0.55
N GLN A 235 -0.97 -21.76 0.75
CA GLN A 235 0.18 -21.46 1.61
C GLN A 235 -0.20 -21.52 3.09
N ILE A 236 -1.45 -21.20 3.45
CA ILE A 236 -1.98 -21.43 4.81
C ILE A 236 -2.01 -22.93 5.11
N LEU A 237 -2.53 -23.73 4.18
CA LEU A 237 -2.57 -25.20 4.31
C LEU A 237 -1.18 -25.85 4.37
N ALA A 238 -0.15 -25.17 3.83
CA ALA A 238 1.24 -25.64 3.86
C ALA A 238 2.00 -25.27 5.14
N LEU A 239 1.45 -24.42 6.02
CA LEU A 239 2.09 -24.08 7.30
C LEU A 239 2.27 -25.33 8.15
N LYS A 240 3.45 -25.46 8.78
CA LYS A 240 3.75 -26.52 9.76
C LYS A 240 3.24 -26.13 11.16
N GLY A 241 3.38 -27.03 12.12
CA GLY A 241 2.98 -26.82 13.51
C GLY A 241 1.55 -27.30 13.78
N ASN A 242 1.07 -27.07 15.00
CA ASN A 242 -0.23 -27.57 15.43
C ASN A 242 -1.44 -26.83 14.81
N ILE A 243 -1.22 -25.72 14.08
CA ILE A 243 -2.28 -25.08 13.26
C ILE A 243 -2.93 -26.07 12.29
N GLN A 244 -2.18 -27.06 11.78
CA GLN A 244 -2.73 -28.12 10.94
C GLN A 244 -3.74 -28.96 11.70
N GLN A 245 -3.46 -29.29 12.97
CA GLN A 245 -4.38 -30.06 13.81
C GLN A 245 -5.65 -29.25 14.09
N LEU A 246 -5.52 -27.94 14.33
CA LEU A 246 -6.65 -27.05 14.49
C LEU A 246 -7.54 -27.00 13.24
N ILE A 247 -6.95 -26.84 12.05
CA ILE A 247 -7.69 -26.88 10.78
C ILE A 247 -8.37 -28.25 10.61
N ASN A 248 -7.63 -29.35 10.84
CA ASN A 248 -8.15 -30.71 10.74
C ASN A 248 -9.30 -31.02 11.71
N SER A 249 -9.34 -30.35 12.87
CA SER A 249 -10.43 -30.50 13.84
C SER A 249 -11.76 -29.87 13.38
N LYS A 250 -11.72 -28.99 12.37
CA LYS A 250 -12.87 -28.27 11.81
C LYS A 250 -13.15 -28.76 10.39
N SER A 251 -13.86 -29.89 10.27
CA SER A 251 -14.07 -30.59 8.98
C SER A 251 -14.59 -29.69 7.85
N ASP A 252 -15.58 -28.84 8.14
CA ASP A 252 -16.21 -27.98 7.13
C ASP A 252 -15.25 -26.87 6.69
N VAL A 253 -14.54 -26.25 7.64
CA VAL A 253 -13.51 -25.24 7.36
C VAL A 253 -12.40 -25.85 6.52
N LYS A 254 -11.88 -27.02 6.90
CA LYS A 254 -10.84 -27.73 6.16
C LYS A 254 -11.28 -27.99 4.72
N LYS A 255 -12.45 -28.61 4.54
CA LYS A 255 -12.98 -28.92 3.21
C LYS A 255 -13.10 -27.66 2.36
N ASN A 256 -13.62 -26.58 2.92
CA ASN A 256 -13.80 -25.32 2.20
C ASN A 256 -12.48 -24.64 1.88
N LEU A 257 -11.45 -24.78 2.73
CA LEU A 257 -10.08 -24.32 2.43
C LEU A 257 -9.42 -25.15 1.33
N GLU A 258 -9.55 -26.47 1.38
CA GLU A 258 -9.00 -27.40 0.36
C GLU A 258 -9.67 -27.20 -1.01
N ASP A 259 -10.92 -26.76 -1.02
CA ASP A 259 -11.67 -26.40 -2.23
C ASP A 259 -11.23 -25.06 -2.86
N VAL A 260 -10.50 -24.21 -2.13
CA VAL A 260 -9.99 -22.95 -2.68
C VAL A 260 -8.87 -23.25 -3.68
N SER A 261 -9.04 -22.75 -4.90
CA SER A 261 -8.05 -22.91 -5.96
C SER A 261 -7.75 -21.61 -6.67
N TYR A 262 -6.53 -21.53 -7.18
CA TYR A 262 -6.01 -20.38 -7.89
C TYR A 262 -5.59 -20.79 -9.30
N SER A 263 -5.84 -19.93 -10.26
CA SER A 263 -5.17 -19.98 -11.55
C SER A 263 -3.68 -19.65 -11.41
N SER A 264 -2.86 -20.16 -12.31
CA SER A 264 -1.45 -19.77 -12.43
C SER A 264 -1.20 -19.05 -13.76
N ARG A 265 -0.21 -18.14 -13.76
CA ARG A 265 0.24 -17.40 -14.94
C ARG A 265 1.74 -17.20 -14.93
N PHE A 266 2.36 -17.29 -16.10
CA PHE A 266 3.68 -16.71 -16.34
C PHE A 266 3.51 -15.29 -16.88
N ALA A 267 4.46 -14.43 -16.53
CA ALA A 267 4.56 -13.09 -17.07
C ALA A 267 5.99 -12.83 -17.55
N LEU A 268 6.11 -12.17 -18.70
CA LEU A 268 7.38 -11.60 -19.15
C LEU A 268 7.28 -10.08 -19.15
N GLY A 269 8.30 -9.41 -18.62
CA GLY A 269 8.57 -8.00 -18.84
C GLY A 269 9.73 -7.85 -19.82
N LEU A 270 9.48 -7.23 -20.97
CA LEU A 270 10.47 -6.97 -22.01
C LEU A 270 10.83 -5.48 -21.98
N PHE A 271 12.13 -5.19 -21.98
CA PHE A 271 12.66 -3.82 -21.89
C PHE A 271 13.53 -3.51 -23.10
N TYR A 272 13.34 -2.32 -23.67
CA TYR A 272 14.02 -1.87 -24.89
C TYR A 272 14.89 -0.63 -24.61
N LYS A 273 15.77 -0.28 -25.55
CA LYS A 273 16.56 0.95 -25.45
C LYS A 273 15.70 2.19 -25.73
N PRO A 274 16.03 3.37 -25.17
CA PRO A 274 15.52 4.64 -25.64
C PRO A 274 15.60 4.76 -27.17
N GLY A 275 14.59 5.38 -27.78
CA GLY A 275 14.45 5.51 -29.23
C GLY A 275 13.92 4.27 -29.98
N THR A 276 13.74 3.13 -29.32
CA THR A 276 13.11 1.94 -29.95
C THR A 276 11.66 2.25 -30.29
N GLN A 277 11.28 2.06 -31.56
CA GLN A 277 9.91 2.30 -32.03
C GLN A 277 9.09 1.00 -32.00
N LEU A 278 7.96 1.03 -31.30
CA LEU A 278 6.98 -0.06 -31.29
C LEU A 278 5.71 0.41 -32.02
N ASN A 279 5.59 0.03 -33.29
CA ASN A 279 4.56 0.55 -34.20
C ASN A 279 3.19 -0.13 -34.02
N TYR A 280 2.64 -0.11 -32.80
CA TYR A 280 1.33 -0.68 -32.49
C TYR A 280 0.33 0.40 -32.07
N SER A 281 -0.86 0.38 -32.69
CA SER A 281 -1.92 1.36 -32.42
C SER A 281 -2.52 1.24 -31.03
N TRP A 282 -2.49 0.06 -30.42
CA TRP A 282 -3.03 -0.26 -29.09
C TRP A 282 -1.97 -0.15 -27.98
N SER A 283 -2.42 0.00 -26.73
CA SER A 283 -1.57 -0.02 -25.52
C SER A 283 -1.75 -1.32 -24.70
N GLY A 284 -2.84 -2.05 -24.93
CA GLY A 284 -3.09 -3.37 -24.40
C GLY A 284 -3.95 -4.17 -25.37
N LYS A 285 -3.65 -5.46 -25.54
CA LYS A 285 -4.36 -6.35 -26.46
C LYS A 285 -4.54 -7.72 -25.84
N TYR A 286 -5.78 -8.19 -25.82
CA TYR A 286 -6.09 -9.58 -25.53
C TYR A 286 -5.87 -10.44 -26.78
N ILE A 287 -5.24 -11.59 -26.56
CA ILE A 287 -5.00 -12.61 -27.58
C ILE A 287 -5.89 -13.81 -27.23
N THR A 288 -6.69 -14.25 -28.19
CA THR A 288 -7.58 -15.41 -28.06
C THR A 288 -7.08 -16.60 -28.86
N ASP A 289 -6.38 -16.34 -29.96
CA ASP A 289 -6.00 -17.35 -30.95
C ASP A 289 -4.52 -17.75 -30.81
N ASN A 290 -4.06 -17.92 -29.57
CA ASN A 290 -2.73 -18.42 -29.26
C ASN A 290 -2.78 -19.32 -28.03
N PRO A 291 -2.15 -20.51 -28.04
CA PRO A 291 -2.22 -21.44 -26.91
C PRO A 291 -1.48 -20.90 -25.68
N CYS A 292 -0.46 -20.07 -25.86
CA CYS A 292 0.42 -19.57 -24.80
C CYS A 292 0.09 -18.14 -24.37
N ILE A 293 -0.01 -17.19 -25.29
CA ILE A 293 -0.16 -15.76 -24.98
C ILE A 293 -1.62 -15.40 -24.78
N ARG A 294 -1.96 -14.74 -23.66
CA ARG A 294 -3.33 -14.28 -23.39
C ARG A 294 -3.49 -12.77 -23.47
N PHE A 295 -2.47 -12.02 -23.06
CA PHE A 295 -2.52 -10.57 -23.01
C PHE A 295 -1.14 -9.97 -23.21
N VAL A 296 -1.07 -8.87 -23.96
CA VAL A 296 0.13 -8.07 -24.16
C VAL A 296 -0.20 -6.61 -23.88
N ALA A 297 0.62 -5.92 -23.10
CA ALA A 297 0.52 -4.49 -22.86
C ALA A 297 1.84 -3.79 -23.19
N ILE A 298 1.75 -2.69 -23.92
CA ILE A 298 2.83 -1.71 -24.07
C ILE A 298 2.71 -0.78 -22.86
N ASP A 299 3.48 -1.09 -21.83
CA ASP A 299 3.26 -0.61 -20.46
C ASP A 299 3.51 0.90 -20.35
N ASN A 300 4.53 1.42 -21.04
CA ASN A 300 4.73 2.88 -21.15
C ASN A 300 3.50 3.57 -21.79
N LYS A 301 3.05 3.14 -22.96
CA LYS A 301 1.87 3.72 -23.62
C LYS A 301 0.60 3.62 -22.75
N LYS A 302 0.39 2.49 -22.08
CA LYS A 302 -0.73 2.28 -21.14
C LYS A 302 -0.68 3.27 -19.96
N ARG A 303 0.51 3.61 -19.49
CA ARG A 303 0.73 4.56 -18.38
C ARG A 303 0.82 6.03 -18.84
N GLY A 304 0.65 6.32 -20.13
CA GLY A 304 0.85 7.67 -20.67
C GLY A 304 2.31 8.12 -20.64
N LEU A 305 3.25 7.20 -20.93
CA LEU A 305 4.70 7.38 -20.85
C LEU A 305 5.45 7.37 -22.18
N ASP A 306 4.80 7.57 -23.31
CA ASP A 306 5.54 7.61 -24.58
C ASP A 306 6.51 8.80 -24.61
N SER A 307 7.80 8.47 -24.62
CA SER A 307 8.92 9.41 -24.69
C SER A 307 10.06 8.74 -25.43
N SER A 308 10.78 9.50 -26.27
CA SER A 308 11.99 9.03 -26.94
C SER A 308 13.15 8.74 -25.98
N ASP A 309 13.14 9.36 -24.80
CA ASP A 309 14.25 9.35 -23.83
C ASP A 309 14.19 8.13 -22.90
N ILE A 310 13.04 7.45 -22.87
CA ILE A 310 12.80 6.26 -22.07
C ILE A 310 12.51 5.11 -23.04
N GLY A 311 13.26 4.01 -22.89
CA GLY A 311 12.99 2.81 -23.67
C GLY A 311 11.59 2.25 -23.38
N PRO A 312 10.83 1.83 -24.39
CA PRO A 312 9.52 1.25 -24.15
C PRO A 312 9.65 -0.07 -23.38
N SER A 313 8.53 -0.51 -22.80
CA SER A 313 8.42 -1.78 -22.10
C SER A 313 7.14 -2.51 -22.48
N ILE A 314 7.23 -3.83 -22.57
CA ILE A 314 6.08 -4.70 -22.86
C ILE A 314 5.90 -5.69 -21.72
N VAL A 315 4.66 -5.83 -21.25
CA VAL A 315 4.26 -6.88 -20.31
C VAL A 315 3.42 -7.91 -21.06
N VAL A 316 3.80 -9.17 -20.93
CA VAL A 316 3.14 -10.31 -21.59
C VAL A 316 2.64 -11.26 -20.52
N HIS A 317 1.36 -11.62 -20.57
CA HIS A 317 0.77 -12.63 -19.69
C HIS A 317 0.36 -13.87 -20.49
N THR A 318 0.71 -15.04 -19.99
CA THR A 318 0.31 -16.32 -20.58
C THR A 318 -1.14 -16.68 -20.27
N SER A 319 -1.68 -17.64 -21.00
CA SER A 319 -2.97 -18.26 -20.78
C SER A 319 -2.93 -19.17 -19.55
N VAL A 320 -4.07 -19.30 -18.87
CA VAL A 320 -4.19 -20.21 -17.72
C VAL A 320 -3.95 -21.67 -18.12
N PRO A 321 -4.53 -22.20 -19.22
CA PRO A 321 -4.28 -23.59 -19.63
C PRO A 321 -2.80 -23.88 -19.90
N PHE A 322 -2.08 -22.94 -20.53
CA PHE A 322 -0.64 -23.09 -20.76
C PHE A 322 0.13 -23.12 -19.43
N SER A 323 -0.16 -22.20 -18.51
CA SER A 323 0.52 -22.13 -17.23
C SER A 323 0.26 -23.34 -16.33
N LEU A 324 -0.97 -23.86 -16.31
CA LEU A 324 -1.29 -25.06 -15.53
C LEU A 324 -0.51 -26.30 -16.01
N LYS A 325 -0.30 -26.44 -17.33
CA LYS A 325 0.51 -27.54 -17.89
C LYS A 325 2.00 -27.45 -17.55
N ASN A 326 2.49 -26.26 -17.19
CA ASN A 326 3.90 -25.97 -16.92
C ASN A 326 4.13 -25.44 -15.49
N LEU A 327 3.24 -25.78 -14.54
CA LEU A 327 3.22 -25.18 -13.20
C LEU A 327 4.53 -25.40 -12.42
N GLU A 328 5.10 -26.59 -12.55
CA GLU A 328 6.33 -27.00 -11.88
C GLU A 328 7.59 -26.65 -12.67
N THR A 329 7.45 -26.09 -13.88
CA THR A 329 8.59 -25.62 -14.66
C THR A 329 9.07 -24.27 -14.10
N GLU A 330 10.39 -24.08 -14.07
CA GLU A 330 10.97 -22.84 -13.58
C GLU A 330 10.77 -21.70 -14.60
N LYS A 331 10.64 -20.48 -14.08
CA LYS A 331 10.26 -19.30 -14.89
C LYS A 331 11.36 -18.92 -15.89
N GLU A 332 12.61 -19.24 -15.57
CA GLU A 332 13.77 -19.07 -16.44
C GLU A 332 13.65 -19.98 -17.68
N ASP A 333 13.29 -21.25 -17.48
CA ASP A 333 13.14 -22.23 -18.57
C ASP A 333 11.94 -21.91 -19.49
N MET A 334 10.91 -21.27 -18.94
CA MET A 334 9.73 -20.86 -19.70
C MET A 334 9.96 -19.63 -20.59
N ARG A 335 11.05 -18.89 -20.37
CA ARG A 335 11.32 -17.62 -21.07
C ARG A 335 11.30 -17.79 -22.58
N ASP A 336 12.10 -18.71 -23.11
CA ASP A 336 12.29 -18.85 -24.56
C ASP A 336 11.06 -19.42 -25.25
N ILE A 337 10.33 -20.30 -24.56
CA ILE A 337 9.05 -20.85 -25.03
C ILE A 337 8.02 -19.73 -25.18
N ILE A 338 7.87 -18.88 -24.16
CA ILE A 338 6.92 -17.76 -24.20
C ILE A 338 7.35 -16.72 -25.23
N MET A 339 8.65 -16.42 -25.36
CA MET A 339 9.18 -15.51 -26.38
C MET A 339 8.93 -16.04 -27.80
N SER A 340 9.06 -17.34 -28.04
CA SER A 340 8.76 -17.97 -29.33
C SER A 340 7.28 -17.76 -29.71
N HIS A 341 6.35 -18.01 -28.78
CA HIS A 341 4.94 -17.74 -29.01
C HIS A 341 4.63 -16.25 -29.17
N LEU A 342 5.33 -15.37 -28.45
CA LEU A 342 5.17 -13.93 -28.60
C LEU A 342 5.57 -13.46 -30.00
N LYS A 343 6.69 -13.96 -30.55
CA LYS A 343 7.13 -13.66 -31.93
C LYS A 343 6.12 -14.13 -32.98
N GLN A 344 5.39 -15.22 -32.73
CA GLN A 344 4.29 -15.63 -33.62
C GLN A 344 3.12 -14.64 -33.60
N VAL A 345 2.83 -14.04 -32.44
CA VAL A 345 1.75 -13.04 -32.28
C VAL A 345 2.18 -11.65 -32.78
N LEU A 346 3.44 -11.30 -32.59
CA LEU A 346 4.06 -10.01 -32.91
C LEU A 346 5.37 -10.25 -33.69
N PRO A 347 5.28 -10.55 -35.00
CA PRO A 347 6.45 -10.95 -35.80
C PRO A 347 7.49 -9.84 -35.98
N ASP A 348 7.05 -8.57 -35.98
CA ASP A 348 7.92 -7.41 -36.17
C ASP A 348 8.51 -6.89 -34.84
N LEU A 349 8.37 -7.65 -33.75
CA LEU A 349 8.88 -7.23 -32.46
C LEU A 349 10.42 -7.26 -32.45
N PRO A 350 11.08 -6.12 -32.15
CA PRO A 350 12.54 -6.09 -32.07
C PRO A 350 13.04 -6.94 -30.90
N GLU A 351 14.33 -7.28 -30.90
CA GLU A 351 14.94 -7.98 -29.78
C GLU A 351 15.02 -7.08 -28.54
N PRO A 352 14.49 -7.52 -27.37
CA PRO A 352 14.59 -6.77 -26.14
C PRO A 352 16.03 -6.81 -25.59
N VAL A 353 16.42 -5.75 -24.90
CA VAL A 353 17.72 -5.67 -24.19
C VAL A 353 17.70 -6.54 -22.94
N GLU A 354 16.57 -6.56 -22.26
CA GLU A 354 16.37 -7.32 -21.04
C GLU A 354 14.98 -7.96 -21.05
N VAL A 355 14.90 -9.19 -20.56
CA VAL A 355 13.63 -9.89 -20.34
C VAL A 355 13.63 -10.40 -18.91
N LYS A 356 12.60 -10.01 -18.16
CA LYS A 356 12.35 -10.50 -16.80
C LYS A 356 11.20 -11.48 -16.82
N SER A 357 11.45 -12.70 -16.35
CA SER A 357 10.43 -13.72 -16.16
C SER A 357 9.86 -13.69 -14.74
N HIS A 358 8.56 -13.91 -14.63
CA HIS A 358 7.87 -14.07 -13.35
C HIS A 358 6.83 -15.18 -13.43
N LYS A 359 6.69 -15.96 -12.34
CA LYS A 359 5.69 -17.04 -12.20
C LYS A 359 4.75 -16.70 -11.06
N TRP A 360 3.51 -16.36 -11.39
CA TRP A 360 2.42 -16.24 -10.43
C TRP A 360 1.83 -17.64 -10.22
N ARG A 361 2.32 -18.37 -9.21
CA ARG A 361 1.76 -19.69 -8.85
C ARG A 361 0.31 -19.57 -8.40
N TYR A 362 0.00 -18.53 -7.63
CA TYR A 362 -1.34 -18.18 -7.18
C TYR A 362 -1.70 -16.81 -7.78
N SER A 363 -2.17 -16.79 -9.02
CA SER A 363 -2.41 -15.54 -9.78
C SER A 363 -3.76 -14.92 -9.46
N GLN A 364 -4.84 -15.67 -9.62
CA GLN A 364 -6.20 -15.23 -9.35
C GLN A 364 -7.01 -16.41 -8.86
N VAL A 365 -7.84 -16.21 -7.84
CA VAL A 365 -8.82 -17.16 -7.33
C VAL A 365 -9.68 -17.65 -8.49
N HIS A 366 -9.65 -18.96 -8.69
CA HIS A 366 -10.49 -19.66 -9.65
C HIS A 366 -11.76 -20.17 -8.96
N LYS A 367 -11.60 -20.77 -7.77
CA LYS A 367 -12.68 -21.14 -6.87
C LYS A 367 -12.33 -20.58 -5.49
N GLY A 368 -13.15 -19.67 -4.97
CA GLY A 368 -12.96 -19.07 -3.65
C GLY A 368 -13.57 -19.94 -2.55
N TYR A 369 -13.32 -19.54 -1.31
CA TYR A 369 -13.96 -20.13 -0.12
C TYR A 369 -15.48 -19.95 -0.23
N GLU A 370 -16.21 -21.01 0.12
CA GLU A 370 -17.67 -21.04 -0.03
C GLU A 370 -18.35 -19.87 0.70
N GLY A 371 -19.26 -19.19 0.01
CA GLY A 371 -20.02 -18.06 0.55
C GLY A 371 -19.27 -16.72 0.57
N SER A 372 -17.99 -16.68 0.20
CA SER A 372 -17.17 -15.45 0.15
C SER A 372 -17.31 -14.57 1.42
N PRO A 373 -17.01 -15.11 2.62
CA PRO A 373 -17.32 -14.45 3.89
C PRO A 373 -16.46 -13.21 4.20
N GLY A 374 -15.50 -12.85 3.33
CA GLY A 374 -14.55 -11.78 3.60
C GLY A 374 -13.36 -12.23 4.44
N CYS A 375 -13.62 -12.94 5.54
CA CYS A 375 -12.62 -13.64 6.36
C CYS A 375 -13.29 -14.77 7.15
N ILE A 376 -12.49 -15.65 7.75
CA ILE A 376 -12.98 -16.65 8.71
C ILE A 376 -12.18 -16.64 9.99
N VAL A 377 -12.86 -16.89 11.11
CA VAL A 377 -12.22 -17.07 12.43
C VAL A 377 -11.87 -18.54 12.58
N LEU A 378 -10.57 -18.86 12.51
CA LEU A 378 -10.08 -20.21 12.73
C LEU A 378 -10.09 -20.56 14.22
N ASN A 379 -9.71 -19.62 15.07
CA ASN A 379 -9.73 -19.74 16.53
C ASN A 379 -10.13 -18.42 17.19
N GLU A 380 -10.91 -18.47 18.27
CA GLU A 380 -11.32 -17.26 19.00
C GLU A 380 -10.32 -16.86 20.10
N LYS A 381 -9.68 -17.85 20.75
CA LYS A 381 -8.70 -17.60 21.82
C LYS A 381 -7.58 -18.65 21.84
N PRO A 382 -6.31 -18.26 21.58
CA PRO A 382 -5.90 -16.97 21.03
C PRO A 382 -6.46 -16.73 19.60
N LEU A 383 -6.69 -15.47 19.22
CA LEU A 383 -7.46 -15.13 18.01
C LEU A 383 -6.67 -15.44 16.73
N ILE A 384 -7.25 -16.24 15.82
CA ILE A 384 -6.67 -16.54 14.51
C ILE A 384 -7.70 -16.29 13.42
N ILE A 385 -7.39 -15.40 12.49
CA ILE A 385 -8.26 -15.04 11.36
C ILE A 385 -7.54 -15.36 10.04
N LEU A 386 -8.27 -15.98 9.10
CA LEU A 386 -7.81 -16.18 7.73
C LEU A 386 -8.56 -15.21 6.81
N ALA A 387 -7.83 -14.50 5.95
CA ALA A 387 -8.36 -13.44 5.11
C ALA A 387 -7.58 -13.35 3.78
N GLY A 388 -7.99 -12.45 2.90
CA GLY A 388 -7.42 -12.25 1.58
C GLY A 388 -8.39 -12.59 0.46
N ASP A 389 -7.87 -12.57 -0.77
CA ASP A 389 -8.67 -12.73 -1.98
C ASP A 389 -9.40 -14.08 -2.07
N GLY A 390 -8.85 -15.13 -1.46
CA GLY A 390 -9.45 -16.47 -1.35
C GLY A 390 -10.80 -16.48 -0.65
N PHE A 391 -11.11 -15.46 0.17
CA PHE A 391 -12.37 -15.32 0.89
C PHE A 391 -13.30 -14.26 0.26
N THR A 392 -12.88 -13.64 -0.84
CA THR A 392 -13.64 -12.65 -1.62
C THR A 392 -13.45 -12.91 -3.13
N HIS A 393 -12.64 -12.09 -3.80
CA HIS A 393 -12.28 -12.20 -5.22
C HIS A 393 -10.96 -11.46 -5.52
N SER A 394 -10.22 -11.90 -6.54
CA SER A 394 -8.88 -11.37 -6.87
C SER A 394 -8.87 -10.06 -7.66
N ASN A 395 -9.34 -8.99 -7.02
CA ASN A 395 -9.11 -7.60 -7.42
C ASN A 395 -8.87 -6.73 -6.17
N LEU A 396 -8.57 -5.44 -6.38
CA LEU A 396 -8.29 -4.52 -5.28
C LEU A 396 -9.47 -4.39 -4.29
N ASP A 397 -10.69 -4.27 -4.81
CA ASP A 397 -11.90 -4.11 -3.99
C ASP A 397 -12.19 -5.35 -3.13
N GLY A 398 -11.86 -6.54 -3.64
CA GLY A 398 -12.00 -7.80 -2.91
C GLY A 398 -11.02 -7.87 -1.74
N CYS A 399 -9.79 -7.42 -1.93
CA CYS A 399 -8.81 -7.31 -0.85
C CYS A 399 -9.25 -6.28 0.20
N ILE A 400 -9.76 -5.12 -0.21
CA ILE A 400 -10.29 -4.10 0.71
C ILE A 400 -11.48 -4.65 1.51
N SER A 401 -12.42 -5.31 0.84
CA SER A 401 -13.61 -5.90 1.47
C SER A 401 -13.23 -6.98 2.49
N SER A 402 -12.23 -7.80 2.17
CA SER A 402 -11.67 -8.78 3.11
C SER A 402 -11.06 -8.10 4.34
N ALA A 403 -10.26 -7.05 4.14
CA ALA A 403 -9.67 -6.30 5.25
C ALA A 403 -10.71 -5.62 6.16
N LEU A 404 -11.79 -5.08 5.58
CA LEU A 404 -12.91 -4.51 6.34
C LEU A 404 -13.66 -5.59 7.13
N SER A 405 -13.79 -6.79 6.57
CA SER A 405 -14.40 -7.93 7.27
C SER A 405 -13.56 -8.33 8.50
N VAL A 406 -12.23 -8.41 8.34
CA VAL A 406 -11.30 -8.65 9.46
C VAL A 406 -11.46 -7.58 10.53
N GLN A 407 -11.51 -6.29 10.14
CA GLN A 407 -11.69 -5.19 11.09
C GLN A 407 -12.98 -5.35 11.90
N GLN A 408 -14.09 -5.69 11.24
CA GLN A 408 -15.38 -5.90 11.90
C GLN A 408 -15.33 -7.08 12.87
N THR A 409 -14.80 -8.22 12.44
CA THR A 409 -14.65 -9.42 13.27
C THR A 409 -13.78 -9.16 14.50
N VAL A 410 -12.66 -8.45 14.35
CA VAL A 410 -11.79 -8.09 15.48
C VAL A 410 -12.53 -7.20 16.48
N LYS A 411 -13.31 -6.20 16.01
CA LYS A 411 -14.11 -5.35 16.90
C LYS A 411 -15.14 -6.15 17.71
N GLU A 412 -15.84 -7.07 17.06
CA GLU A 412 -16.86 -7.90 17.68
C GLU A 412 -16.28 -8.85 18.75
N LEU A 413 -15.19 -9.55 18.42
CA LEU A 413 -14.58 -10.54 19.32
C LEU A 413 -13.77 -9.90 20.46
N CYS A 414 -13.08 -8.79 20.18
CA CYS A 414 -12.27 -8.10 21.17
C CYS A 414 -13.05 -7.04 21.97
N LYS A 415 -14.33 -6.80 21.63
CA LYS A 415 -15.19 -5.76 22.24
C LYS A 415 -14.55 -4.36 22.19
N LEU A 416 -13.92 -4.02 21.07
CA LEU A 416 -13.23 -2.75 20.83
C LEU A 416 -14.16 -1.65 20.31
#